data_AF-A0A6I3IS08-F1
#
_entry.id   AF-A0A6I3IS08-F1
#
_cell.length_a   1.000
_cell.length_b   1.000
_cell.length_c   1.000
_cell.angle_alpha   90.00
_cell.angle_beta   90.00
_cell.angle_gamma   90.00
#
_symmetry.space_group_name_H-M   'P 1'
#
loop_
_entity.id
_entity.type
_entity.pdbx_description
1 polymer ?
#
loop_
_entity_poly.entity_id
_entity_poly.type
_entity_poly.pdbx_seq_one_letter_code
_entity_poly.pdbx_strand_id
1 'polypeptide(L)'
;MITLVLLILLVWSFYIGYSRGIVLQSYYTFASIFSLIVAAGYYKRLIALLYLWVPFTNAAQGASTYYFEPQYLFSLDKIFYAGLAFLVVYGVVYTLLRLLGLLVHLLRFADPDTRVTNLISGALAVLVAIVSLQIVLTIAGAIPLTVVQDTLHKSWLANTLIQYTPITSSLFKKLLLASIGQ
;
A
#
# COMPACT_ATOMS: atom_id res chain seq x y z
N MET A 1 19.05 0.63 6.01
CA MET A 1 18.37 1.64 6.86
C MET A 1 16.84 1.56 6.73
N ILE A 2 16.27 1.62 5.52
CA ILE A 2 14.79 1.52 5.34
C ILE A 2 14.18 0.21 5.85
N THR A 3 14.90 -0.92 5.80
CA THR A 3 14.46 -2.20 6.41
C THR A 3 14.08 -2.04 7.88
N LEU A 4 14.89 -1.31 8.66
CA LEU A 4 14.63 -1.10 10.08
C LEU A 4 13.37 -0.27 10.29
N VAL A 5 13.18 0.77 9.48
CA VAL A 5 11.96 1.60 9.49
C VAL A 5 10.73 0.75 9.19
N LEU A 6 10.79 -0.08 8.15
CA LEU A 6 9.68 -0.97 7.78
C LEU A 6 9.38 -1.99 8.90
N LEU A 7 10.40 -2.58 9.53
CA LEU A 7 10.21 -3.49 10.66
C LEU A 7 9.54 -2.79 11.84
N ILE A 8 9.99 -1.57 12.19
CA ILE A 8 9.37 -0.78 13.27
C ILE A 8 7.90 -0.51 12.95
N LEU A 9 7.57 -0.13 11.71
CA LEU A 9 6.17 0.10 11.30
C LEU A 9 5.32 -1.18 11.41
N LEU A 10 5.86 -2.34 11.05
CA LEU A 10 5.15 -3.62 11.17
C LEU A 10 4.94 -4.03 12.64
N VAL A 11 5.97 -3.92 13.48
CA VAL A 11 5.87 -4.21 14.92
C VAL A 11 4.90 -3.24 15.59
N TRP A 12 4.97 -1.96 15.24
CA TRP A 12 4.04 -0.94 15.74
C TRP A 12 2.60 -1.24 15.31
N SER A 13 2.40 -1.66 14.05
CA SER A 13 1.08 -2.08 13.55
C SER A 13 0.55 -3.29 14.29
N PHE A 14 1.41 -4.27 14.59
CA PHE A 14 1.05 -5.42 15.42
C PHE A 14 0.60 -5.00 16.81
N TYR A 15 1.39 -4.18 17.51
CA TYR A 15 1.07 -3.69 18.85
C TYR A 15 -0.27 -2.95 18.88
N ILE A 16 -0.49 -2.07 17.91
CA ILE A 16 -1.76 -1.35 17.75
C ILE A 16 -2.92 -2.35 17.54
N GLY A 17 -2.78 -3.31 16.64
CA GLY A 17 -3.81 -4.33 16.39
C GLY A 17 -4.12 -5.16 17.63
N TYR A 18 -3.07 -5.57 18.35
CA TYR A 18 -3.17 -6.32 19.60
C TYR A 18 -3.96 -5.55 20.66
N SER A 19 -3.69 -4.26 20.83
CA SER A 19 -4.38 -3.40 21.81
C SER A 19 -5.84 -3.06 21.48
N ARG A 20 -6.26 -3.26 20.22
CA ARG A 20 -7.58 -2.81 19.74
C ARG A 20 -8.71 -3.77 20.03
N GLY A 21 -8.42 -5.06 20.17
CA GLY A 21 -9.40 -6.14 20.17
C GLY A 21 -9.72 -6.66 18.77
N ILE A 22 -10.27 -7.87 18.69
CA ILE A 22 -10.52 -8.58 17.43
C ILE A 22 -11.70 -7.99 16.65
N VAL A 23 -12.73 -7.50 17.33
CA VAL A 23 -13.92 -6.93 16.69
C VAL A 23 -13.54 -5.68 15.89
N LEU A 24 -12.89 -4.72 16.56
CA LEU A 24 -12.48 -3.48 15.92
C LEU A 24 -11.44 -3.71 14.81
N GLN A 25 -10.51 -4.63 15.03
CA GLN A 25 -9.48 -4.92 14.03
C GLN A 25 -10.02 -5.69 12.82
N SER A 26 -11.01 -6.56 13.01
CA SER A 26 -11.72 -7.21 11.91
C SER A 26 -12.43 -6.17 11.05
N TYR A 27 -13.15 -5.23 11.68
CA TYR A 27 -13.76 -4.10 10.98
C TYR A 27 -12.73 -3.32 10.14
N TYR A 28 -11.58 -2.96 10.71
CA TYR A 28 -10.54 -2.25 9.95
C TYR A 28 -9.93 -3.10 8.83
N THR A 29 -9.90 -4.42 8.98
CA THR A 29 -9.44 -5.31 7.92
C THR A 29 -10.45 -5.32 6.76
N PHE A 30 -11.75 -5.45 7.05
CA PHE A 30 -12.81 -5.33 6.05
C PHE A 30 -12.81 -3.96 5.37
N ALA A 31 -12.65 -2.89 6.14
CA ALA A 31 -12.56 -1.54 5.61
C ALA A 31 -11.38 -1.39 4.63
N SER A 32 -10.22 -1.98 4.95
CA SER A 32 -9.08 -1.98 4.04
C SER A 32 -9.38 -2.73 2.75
N ILE A 33 -9.96 -3.94 2.83
CA ILE A 33 -10.33 -4.73 1.65
C ILE A 33 -11.32 -3.97 0.77
N PHE A 34 -12.38 -3.41 1.38
CA PHE A 34 -13.35 -2.60 0.66
C PHE A 34 -12.70 -1.39 -0.02
N SER A 35 -11.79 -0.71 0.68
CA SER A 35 -11.05 0.44 0.12
C SER A 35 -10.19 0.05 -1.07
N LEU A 36 -9.57 -1.14 -1.06
CA LEU A 36 -8.82 -1.67 -2.21
C LEU A 36 -9.73 -1.91 -3.42
N ILE A 37 -10.93 -2.45 -3.20
CA ILE A 37 -11.92 -2.69 -4.26
C ILE A 37 -12.37 -1.36 -4.86
N VAL A 38 -12.71 -0.38 -4.03
CA VAL A 38 -13.07 0.97 -4.51
C VAL A 38 -11.91 1.62 -5.25
N ALA A 39 -10.68 1.53 -4.72
CA ALA A 39 -9.51 2.05 -5.41
C ALA A 39 -9.32 1.43 -6.79
N ALA A 40 -9.45 0.10 -6.92
CA ALA A 40 -9.34 -0.60 -8.20
C ALA A 40 -10.38 -0.14 -9.24
N GLY A 41 -11.59 0.23 -8.81
CA GLY A 41 -12.64 0.71 -9.71
C GLY A 41 -12.52 2.19 -10.12
N TYR A 42 -11.91 3.04 -9.28
CA TYR A 42 -11.99 4.50 -9.45
C TYR A 42 -10.66 5.22 -9.69
N TYR A 43 -9.50 4.58 -9.45
CA TYR A 43 -8.18 5.25 -9.54
C TYR A 43 -7.95 5.97 -10.89
N LYS A 44 -8.38 5.37 -12.01
CA LYS A 44 -8.17 5.94 -13.35
C LYS A 44 -8.75 7.34 -13.52
N ARG A 45 -9.89 7.63 -12.88
CA ARG A 45 -10.55 8.94 -12.97
C ARG A 45 -9.75 10.07 -12.31
N LEU A 46 -8.86 9.73 -11.39
CA LEU A 46 -8.06 10.68 -10.61
C LEU A 46 -6.69 10.97 -11.25
N ILE A 47 -6.26 10.16 -12.22
CA ILE A 47 -4.94 10.29 -12.86
C ILE A 47 -4.74 11.68 -13.48
N ALA A 48 -5.71 12.17 -14.25
CA ALA A 48 -5.62 13.47 -14.93
C ALA A 48 -5.42 14.65 -13.97
N LEU A 49 -6.02 14.57 -12.78
CA LEU A 49 -5.81 15.58 -11.75
C LEU A 49 -4.38 15.51 -11.20
N LEU A 50 -3.85 14.32 -10.95
CA LEU A 50 -2.51 14.17 -10.37
C LEU A 50 -1.38 14.62 -11.32
N TYR A 51 -1.56 14.49 -12.64
CA TYR A 51 -0.62 15.02 -13.63
C TYR A 51 -0.37 16.54 -13.48
N LEU A 52 -1.37 17.31 -13.05
CA LEU A 52 -1.21 18.75 -12.85
C LEU A 52 -0.54 19.11 -11.51
N TRP A 53 -0.69 18.29 -10.48
CA TRP A 53 -0.33 18.64 -9.11
C TRP A 53 1.01 18.08 -8.66
N VAL A 54 1.42 16.92 -9.19
CA VAL A 54 2.62 16.22 -8.74
C VAL A 54 3.61 16.14 -9.89
N PRO A 55 4.75 16.84 -9.84
CA PRO A 55 5.74 16.75 -10.90
C PRO A 55 6.41 15.36 -10.88
N PHE A 56 6.61 14.80 -12.07
CA PHE A 56 7.30 13.53 -12.25
C PHE A 56 8.68 13.74 -12.88
N THR A 57 9.69 13.06 -12.34
CA THR A 57 11.04 13.05 -12.89
C THR A 57 11.14 11.98 -13.97
N ASN A 58 11.33 12.40 -15.22
CA ASN A 58 11.55 11.48 -16.33
C ASN A 58 12.88 10.74 -16.18
N ALA A 59 12.92 9.52 -16.74
CA ALA A 59 14.14 8.72 -16.79
C ALA A 59 15.23 9.46 -17.58
N ALA A 60 16.41 9.65 -16.96
CA ALA A 60 17.59 10.15 -17.67
C ALA A 60 18.15 9.10 -18.64
N GLN A 61 18.96 9.51 -19.62
CA GLN A 61 19.65 8.56 -20.50
C GLN A 61 20.48 7.57 -19.68
N GLY A 62 20.26 6.27 -19.87
CA GLY A 62 20.91 5.20 -19.11
C GLY A 62 20.25 4.83 -17.77
N ALA A 63 19.10 5.42 -17.41
CA ALA A 63 18.36 5.04 -16.22
C ALA A 63 17.76 3.62 -16.37
N SER A 64 17.88 2.82 -15.31
CA SER A 64 17.31 1.48 -15.20
C SER A 64 16.46 1.36 -13.94
N THR A 65 15.51 0.41 -13.95
CA THR A 65 14.65 0.13 -12.80
C THR A 65 14.75 -1.33 -12.40
N TYR A 66 14.74 -1.59 -11.09
CA TYR A 66 14.78 -2.97 -10.57
C TYR A 66 13.41 -3.66 -10.55
N TYR A 67 12.32 -2.89 -10.57
CA TYR A 67 10.98 -3.40 -10.24
C TYR A 67 9.99 -3.47 -11.41
N PHE A 68 10.30 -2.76 -12.50
CA PHE A 68 9.54 -2.72 -13.74
C PHE A 68 10.44 -3.10 -14.91
N GLU A 69 9.87 -3.78 -15.91
CA GLU A 69 10.61 -4.26 -17.07
C GLU A 69 11.09 -3.09 -17.95
N PRO A 70 12.24 -3.23 -18.65
CA PRO A 70 12.81 -2.16 -19.47
C PRO A 70 11.86 -1.59 -20.52
N GLN A 71 10.93 -2.39 -21.04
CA GLN A 71 9.92 -1.95 -22.02
C GLN A 71 8.98 -0.86 -21.48
N TYR A 72 8.84 -0.75 -20.15
CA TYR A 72 7.97 0.24 -19.52
C TYR A 72 8.71 1.50 -19.04
N LEU A 73 10.03 1.61 -19.26
CA LEU A 73 10.85 2.74 -18.78
C LEU A 73 10.30 4.10 -19.21
N PHE A 74 9.83 4.22 -20.45
CA PHE A 74 9.24 5.45 -21.00
C PHE A 74 7.76 5.66 -20.64
N SER A 75 7.16 4.72 -19.89
CA SER A 75 5.79 4.80 -19.39
C SER A 75 5.72 4.72 -17.86
N LEU A 76 6.86 4.90 -17.19
CA LEU A 76 6.94 4.92 -15.73
C LEU A 76 6.15 6.08 -15.12
N ASP A 77 6.00 7.19 -15.84
CA ASP A 77 5.13 8.29 -15.46
C ASP A 77 3.69 7.80 -15.32
N LYS A 78 3.16 7.10 -16.34
CA LYS A 78 1.80 6.53 -16.32
C LYS A 78 1.61 5.56 -15.15
N ILE A 79 2.59 4.69 -14.92
CA ILE A 79 2.58 3.72 -13.80
C ILE A 79 2.60 4.46 -12.45
N PHE A 80 3.43 5.48 -12.32
CA PHE A 80 3.54 6.29 -11.12
C PHE A 80 2.22 7.02 -10.81
N TYR A 81 1.64 7.73 -11.76
CA TYR A 81 0.37 8.44 -11.55
C TYR A 81 -0.81 7.50 -11.33
N ALA A 82 -0.85 6.34 -12.00
CA ALA A 82 -1.84 5.31 -11.73
C ALA A 82 -1.72 4.79 -10.30
N GLY A 83 -0.50 4.52 -9.83
CA GLY A 83 -0.26 4.06 -8.48
C GLY A 83 -0.57 5.13 -7.44
N LEU A 84 -0.18 6.36 -7.69
CA LEU A 84 -0.49 7.51 -6.84
C LEU A 84 -2.00 7.73 -6.74
N ALA A 85 -2.73 7.66 -7.86
CA ALA A 85 -4.19 7.74 -7.88
C ALA A 85 -4.82 6.62 -7.04
N PHE A 86 -4.32 5.39 -7.19
CA PHE A 86 -4.80 4.26 -6.40
C PHE A 86 -4.57 4.48 -4.91
N LEU A 87 -3.37 4.95 -4.53
CA LEU A 87 -3.02 5.26 -3.14
C LEU A 87 -3.92 6.33 -2.54
N VAL A 88 -4.21 7.40 -3.30
CA VAL A 88 -5.11 8.47 -2.84
C VAL A 88 -6.53 7.94 -2.63
N VAL A 89 -7.10 7.21 -3.59
CA VAL A 89 -8.45 6.65 -3.43
C VAL A 89 -8.50 5.66 -2.27
N TYR A 90 -7.53 4.74 -2.19
CA TYR A 90 -7.42 3.78 -1.07
C TYR A 90 -7.33 4.52 0.27
N GLY A 91 -6.45 5.51 0.37
CA GLY A 91 -6.21 6.27 1.60
C GLY A 91 -7.44 7.06 2.05
N VAL A 92 -8.13 7.73 1.12
CA VAL A 92 -9.35 8.49 1.43
C VAL A 92 -10.46 7.57 1.89
N VAL A 93 -10.79 6.52 1.13
CA VAL A 93 -11.88 5.59 1.48
C VAL A 93 -11.58 4.88 2.79
N TYR A 94 -10.34 4.41 2.97
CA TYR A 94 -9.95 3.71 4.20
C TYR A 94 -10.01 4.64 5.42
N THR A 95 -9.59 5.88 5.27
CA THR A 95 -9.67 6.88 6.35
C THR A 95 -11.11 7.18 6.72
N LEU A 96 -12.00 7.37 5.73
CA LEU A 96 -13.42 7.60 5.97
C LEU A 96 -14.07 6.42 6.71
N LEU A 97 -13.80 5.19 6.28
CA LEU A 97 -14.30 4.00 6.98
C LEU A 97 -13.69 3.88 8.38
N ARG A 98 -12.42 4.25 8.56
CA ARG A 98 -11.80 4.24 9.89
C ARG A 98 -12.45 5.25 10.85
N LEU A 99 -12.90 6.40 10.34
CA LEU A 99 -13.71 7.35 11.11
C LEU A 99 -15.06 6.75 11.50
N LEU A 100 -15.72 6.03 10.58
CA LEU A 100 -16.95 5.29 10.92
C LEU A 100 -16.69 4.15 11.94
N GLY A 101 -15.50 3.55 11.91
CA GLY A 101 -15.05 2.57 12.89
C GLY A 101 -14.93 3.10 14.32
N LEU A 102 -14.90 4.42 14.51
CA LEU A 102 -15.03 5.01 15.84
C LEU A 102 -16.38 4.67 16.49
N LEU A 103 -17.43 4.47 15.69
CA LEU A 103 -18.73 4.01 16.19
C LEU A 103 -18.69 2.52 16.57
N VAL A 104 -17.93 1.70 15.83
CA VAL A 104 -17.72 0.28 16.16
C VAL A 104 -16.98 0.12 17.48
N HIS A 105 -16.19 1.12 17.88
CA HIS A 105 -15.56 1.15 19.19
C HIS A 105 -16.57 1.07 20.35
N LEU A 106 -17.81 1.54 20.15
CA LEU A 106 -18.84 1.42 21.17
C LEU A 106 -19.25 -0.03 21.41
N LEU A 107 -19.01 -0.93 20.45
CA LEU A 107 -19.31 -2.37 20.55
C LEU A 107 -18.21 -3.17 21.27
N ARG A 108 -17.21 -2.50 21.87
CA ARG A 108 -16.10 -3.14 22.60
C ARG A 108 -16.52 -4.03 23.76
N PHE A 109 -17.73 -3.86 24.30
CA PHE A 109 -18.27 -4.77 25.32
C PHE A 109 -18.42 -6.22 24.82
N ALA A 110 -18.47 -6.42 23.49
CA ALA A 110 -18.55 -7.73 22.85
C ALA A 110 -17.17 -8.30 22.45
N ASP A 111 -16.07 -7.58 22.70
CA ASP A 111 -14.73 -8.07 22.36
C ASP A 111 -14.32 -9.20 23.32
N PRO A 112 -14.03 -10.42 22.82
CA PRO A 112 -13.39 -11.44 23.64
C PRO A 112 -11.95 -11.01 23.92
N ASP A 113 -11.68 -10.58 25.15
CA ASP A 113 -10.33 -10.16 25.59
C ASP A 113 -9.48 -11.37 26.00
N THR A 114 -9.12 -12.19 25.01
CA THR A 114 -8.24 -13.35 25.20
C THR A 114 -6.90 -13.11 24.53
N ARG A 115 -5.84 -13.76 25.02
CA ARG A 115 -4.52 -13.68 24.40
C ARG A 115 -4.53 -14.11 22.93
N VAL A 116 -5.36 -15.10 22.59
CA VAL A 116 -5.46 -15.63 21.22
C VAL A 116 -6.12 -14.61 20.29
N THR A 117 -7.24 -14.02 20.70
CA THR A 117 -7.97 -13.03 19.89
C THR A 117 -7.15 -11.76 19.70
N ASN A 118 -6.40 -11.32 20.72
CA ASN A 118 -5.48 -10.18 20.61
C ASN A 118 -4.26 -10.50 19.72
N LEU A 119 -3.75 -11.73 19.73
CA LEU A 119 -2.70 -12.15 18.81
C LEU A 119 -3.18 -12.13 17.35
N ILE A 120 -4.39 -12.65 17.11
CA ILE A 120 -5.02 -12.64 15.78
C ILE A 120 -5.26 -11.21 15.31
N SER A 121 -5.75 -10.32 16.18
CA SER A 121 -5.94 -8.91 15.83
C SER A 121 -4.61 -8.24 15.47
N GLY A 122 -3.55 -8.46 16.24
CA GLY A 122 -2.20 -8.01 15.90
C GLY A 122 -1.75 -8.49 14.52
N ALA A 123 -1.94 -9.78 14.21
CA ALA A 123 -1.60 -10.35 12.90
C ALA A 123 -2.40 -9.73 11.76
N LEU A 124 -3.72 -9.54 11.93
CA LEU A 124 -4.57 -8.86 10.93
C LEU A 124 -4.12 -7.42 10.69
N ALA A 125 -3.72 -6.69 11.73
CA ALA A 125 -3.18 -5.33 11.57
C ALA A 125 -1.88 -5.30 10.77
N VAL A 126 -0.99 -6.28 10.99
CA VAL A 126 0.23 -6.45 10.19
C VAL A 126 -0.09 -6.74 8.73
N LEU A 127 -1.09 -7.59 8.43
CA LEU A 127 -1.50 -7.86 7.06
C LEU A 127 -1.99 -6.59 6.34
N VAL A 128 -2.83 -5.79 6.99
CA VAL A 128 -3.29 -4.50 6.46
C VAL A 128 -2.10 -3.55 6.23
N ALA A 129 -1.16 -3.50 7.17
CA ALA A 129 0.04 -2.68 7.06
C ALA A 129 0.96 -3.13 5.92
N ILE A 130 1.17 -4.44 5.73
CA ILE A 130 1.93 -5.02 4.63
C ILE A 130 1.36 -4.55 3.28
N VAL A 131 0.06 -4.66 3.09
CA VAL A 131 -0.59 -4.24 1.83
C VAL A 131 -0.48 -2.73 1.62
N SER A 132 -0.68 -1.95 2.69
CA SER A 132 -0.55 -0.48 2.63
C SER A 132 0.86 -0.04 2.26
N LEU A 133 1.87 -0.63 2.92
CA LEU A 133 3.29 -0.36 2.67
C LEU A 133 3.68 -0.81 1.27
N GLN A 134 3.20 -1.96 0.81
CA GLN A 134 3.47 -2.45 -0.53
C GLN A 134 3.02 -1.45 -1.60
N ILE A 135 1.82 -0.85 -1.47
CA ILE A 135 1.32 0.15 -2.42
C ILE A 135 2.29 1.32 -2.50
N VAL A 136 2.66 1.89 -1.35
CA VAL A 136 3.60 3.02 -1.26
C VAL A 136 4.96 2.68 -1.84
N LEU A 137 5.52 1.52 -1.48
CA LEU A 137 6.84 1.07 -1.93
C LEU A 137 6.87 0.76 -3.43
N THR A 138 5.79 0.24 -3.99
CA THR A 138 5.68 -0.05 -5.43
C THR A 138 5.59 1.24 -6.25
N ILE A 139 4.88 2.26 -5.74
CA ILE A 139 4.86 3.61 -6.34
C ILE A 139 6.26 4.23 -6.29
N ALA A 140 6.95 4.14 -5.14
CA ALA A 140 8.34 4.59 -5.04
C ALA A 140 9.25 3.85 -6.03
N GLY A 141 9.02 2.55 -6.24
CA GLY A 141 9.73 1.73 -7.22
C GLY A 141 9.51 2.14 -8.68
N ALA A 142 8.47 2.94 -8.99
CA ALA A 142 8.24 3.49 -10.32
C ALA A 142 9.05 4.77 -10.59
N ILE A 143 9.66 5.38 -9.57
CA ILE A 143 10.48 6.59 -9.71
C ILE A 143 11.87 6.19 -10.27
N PRO A 144 12.26 6.62 -11.49
CA PRO A 144 13.50 6.21 -12.16
C PRO A 144 14.73 6.99 -11.65
N LEU A 145 14.87 7.11 -10.32
CA LEU A 145 16.02 7.76 -9.68
C LEU A 145 16.90 6.69 -9.03
N THR A 146 18.20 6.71 -9.35
CA THR A 146 19.20 5.75 -8.81
C THR A 146 19.17 5.69 -7.28
N VAL A 147 19.08 6.84 -6.61
CA VAL A 147 19.00 6.92 -5.14
C VAL A 147 17.78 6.16 -4.60
N VAL A 148 16.61 6.29 -5.25
CA VAL A 148 15.37 5.60 -4.84
C VAL A 148 15.49 4.10 -5.12
N GLN A 149 15.90 3.75 -6.34
CA GLN A 149 16.06 2.38 -6.81
C GLN A 149 17.05 1.60 -5.92
N ASP A 150 18.23 2.15 -5.64
CA ASP A 150 19.25 1.53 -4.78
C ASP A 150 18.79 1.39 -3.33
N THR A 151 18.08 2.41 -2.81
CA THR A 151 17.58 2.39 -1.42
C THR A 151 16.57 1.27 -1.21
N LEU A 152 15.66 1.10 -2.17
CA LEU A 152 14.67 0.01 -2.14
C LEU A 152 15.33 -1.35 -2.38
N HIS A 153 16.24 -1.44 -3.37
CA HIS A 153 16.86 -2.70 -3.77
C HIS A 153 17.75 -3.29 -2.67
N LYS A 154 18.52 -2.45 -1.96
CA LYS A 154 19.36 -2.86 -0.81
C LYS A 154 18.55 -3.36 0.38
N SER A 155 17.25 -3.07 0.45
CA SER A 155 16.38 -3.55 1.53
C SER A 155 15.71 -4.84 1.15
N TRP A 156 16.06 -5.95 1.83
CA TRP A 156 15.30 -7.19 1.66
C TRP A 156 13.82 -6.92 1.85
N LEU A 157 13.43 -6.21 2.92
CA LEU A 157 12.02 -6.13 3.32
C LEU A 157 11.21 -5.32 2.30
N ALA A 158 11.75 -4.22 1.79
CA ALA A 158 11.11 -3.49 0.71
C ALA A 158 10.98 -4.37 -0.54
N ASN A 159 12.05 -5.09 -0.89
CA ASN A 159 12.08 -6.00 -2.03
C ASN A 159 11.01 -7.12 -1.90
N THR A 160 10.92 -7.74 -0.73
CA THR A 160 9.91 -8.75 -0.41
C THR A 160 8.50 -8.20 -0.51
N LEU A 161 8.24 -7.03 0.05
CA LEU A 161 6.90 -6.43 0.00
C LEU A 161 6.47 -6.09 -1.43
N ILE A 162 7.38 -5.55 -2.25
CA ILE A 162 7.09 -5.18 -3.64
C ILE A 162 6.89 -6.41 -4.53
N GLN A 163 7.75 -7.41 -4.42
CA GLN A 163 7.80 -8.52 -5.38
C GLN A 163 7.02 -9.76 -4.93
N TYR A 164 7.07 -10.07 -3.64
CA TYR A 164 6.70 -11.39 -3.13
C TYR A 164 5.51 -11.39 -2.15
N THR A 165 4.81 -10.26 -1.98
CA THR A 165 3.56 -10.26 -1.20
C THR A 165 2.51 -11.11 -1.91
N PRO A 166 2.00 -12.19 -1.28
CA PRO A 166 1.10 -13.12 -1.94
C PRO A 166 -0.18 -12.43 -2.38
N ILE A 167 -0.71 -12.82 -3.54
CA ILE A 167 -1.93 -12.30 -4.17
C ILE A 167 -1.79 -10.84 -4.64
N THR A 168 -1.49 -9.90 -3.74
CA THR A 168 -1.53 -8.46 -4.01
C THR A 168 -0.40 -7.96 -4.91
N SER A 169 0.81 -8.56 -4.89
CA SER A 169 1.93 -8.10 -5.75
C SER A 169 1.59 -8.18 -7.23
N SER A 170 1.11 -9.34 -7.68
CA SER A 170 0.73 -9.56 -9.07
C SER A 170 -0.49 -8.75 -9.47
N LEU A 171 -1.51 -8.67 -8.62
CA LEU A 171 -2.73 -7.90 -8.89
C LEU A 171 -2.45 -6.42 -9.00
N PHE A 172 -1.68 -5.86 -8.07
CA PHE A 172 -1.37 -4.44 -8.07
C PHE A 172 -0.55 -4.05 -9.30
N LYS A 173 0.52 -4.80 -9.62
CA LYS A 173 1.30 -4.56 -10.85
C LYS A 173 0.42 -4.63 -12.10
N LYS A 174 -0.47 -5.62 -12.21
CA LYS A 174 -1.43 -5.73 -13.34
C LYS A 174 -2.34 -4.51 -13.45
N LEU A 175 -2.90 -4.03 -12.33
CA LEU A 175 -3.74 -2.83 -12.31
C LEU A 175 -2.98 -1.58 -12.77
N LEU A 176 -1.74 -1.40 -12.33
CA LEU A 176 -0.91 -0.28 -12.77
C LEU A 176 -0.57 -0.36 -14.26
N LEU A 177 -0.16 -1.54 -14.76
CA LEU A 177 0.17 -1.73 -16.17
C LEU A 177 -1.05 -1.55 -17.10
N ALA A 178 -2.25 -1.89 -16.63
CA ALA A 178 -3.51 -1.67 -17.37
C ALA A 178 -3.87 -0.18 -17.59
N SER A 179 -3.10 0.75 -17.03
CA SER A 179 -3.23 2.19 -17.32
C SER A 179 -2.42 2.64 -18.55
N ILE A 180 -1.44 1.84 -19.00
CA ILE A 180 -0.51 2.26 -20.07
C ILE A 180 -1.18 2.26 -21.45
N GLY A 181 -2.08 1.29 -21.68
CA GLY A 181 -2.83 1.12 -22.94
C GLY A 181 -4.08 1.99 -23.07
N GLN A 182 -4.25 2.96 -22.16
CA GLN A 182 -5.26 4.02 -22.25
C GLN A 182 -4.56 5.38 -22.41
#